data_AF-A0A2E4D8Q2-F1
#
_entry.id   AF-A0A2E4D8Q2-F1
#
_cell.length_a   1.000
_cell.length_b   1.000
_cell.length_c   1.000
_cell.angle_alpha   90.00
_cell.angle_beta   90.00
_cell.angle_gamma   90.00
#
_symmetry.space_group_name_H-M   'P 1'
#
loop_
_entity.id
_entity.type
_entity.pdbx_description
1 polymer ?
#
loop_
_entity_poly.entity_id
_entity_poly.type
_entity_poly.pdbx_seq_one_letter_code
_entity_poly.pdbx_strand_id
1 'polypeptide(L)' 'MNQYWESYLYLYGVGGALFFFAFFLGVKKGVLDLKSREGKKLMFGFLFAYFAYAGLHALWNLSAIGAVK' A
#
# COMPACT_ATOMS: atom_id res chain seq x y z
N MET A 1 10.72 15.95 13.16
CA MET A 1 10.11 14.87 12.35
C MET A 1 9.02 15.50 11.47
N ASN A 2 9.36 16.51 10.67
CA ASN A 2 9.63 16.43 9.21
C ASN A 2 8.38 16.02 8.41
N GLN A 3 7.61 17.01 7.92
CA GLN A 3 6.36 16.92 7.13
C GLN A 3 6.29 15.74 6.13
N TYR A 4 7.42 15.33 5.56
CA TYR A 4 7.56 14.17 4.68
C TYR A 4 7.11 12.86 5.32
N TRP A 5 7.49 12.60 6.57
CA TRP A 5 7.13 11.39 7.30
C TRP A 5 5.69 11.44 7.82
N GLU A 6 5.20 12.62 8.19
CA GLU A 6 3.79 12.79 8.60
C GLU A 6 2.85 12.52 7.42
N SER A 7 3.13 13.10 6.26
CA SER A 7 2.38 12.85 5.02
C SER A 7 2.45 11.38 4.61
N TYR A 8 3.62 10.76 4.72
CA TYR A 8 3.81 9.34 4.44
C TYR A 8 2.97 8.45 5.38
N LEU A 9 3.06 8.67 6.69
CA LEU A 9 2.31 7.89 7.68
C LEU A 9 0.81 8.12 7.54
N TYR A 10 0.36 9.32 7.17
CA TYR A 10 -1.05 9.56 6.90
C TYR A 10 -1.52 8.78 5.66
N LEU A 11 -0.77 8.87 4.55
CA LEU A 11 -1.13 8.21 3.29
C LEU A 11 -1.13 6.68 3.41
N TYR A 12 -0.05 6.08 3.93
CA TYR A 12 0.09 4.62 4.03
C TYR A 12 -0.40 4.05 5.38
N GLY A 13 -0.67 4.90 6.37
CA GLY A 13 -1.34 4.47 7.61
C GLY A 13 -2.85 4.55 7.44
N VAL A 14 -3.39 5.77 7.34
CA VAL A 14 -4.85 6.00 7.25
C VAL A 14 -5.37 5.57 5.88
N GLY A 15 -4.75 6.04 4.79
CA GLY A 15 -5.14 5.63 3.43
C GLY A 15 -4.91 4.13 3.20
N GLY A 16 -3.83 3.59 3.75
CA GLY A 16 -3.56 2.14 3.78
C GLY A 16 -4.67 1.34 4.47
N ALA A 17 -5.08 1.76 5.68
CA ALA A 17 -6.16 1.10 6.41
C ALA A 17 -7.47 1.10 5.60
N LEU A 18 -7.82 2.22 4.97
CA LEU A 18 -9.00 2.31 4.10
C LEU A 18 -8.89 1.40 2.88
N PHE A 19 -7.71 1.33 2.25
CA PHE A 19 -7.44 0.44 1.14
C PHE A 19 -7.62 -1.03 1.53
N PHE A 20 -7.03 -1.48 2.64
CA PHE A 20 -7.17 -2.86 3.12
C PHE A 20 -8.60 -3.18 3.56
N PHE A 21 -9.32 -2.21 4.13
CA PHE A 21 -10.72 -2.37 4.47
C PHE A 21 -11.59 -2.58 3.22
N ALA A 22 -11.42 -1.75 2.19
CA ALA A 22 -12.12 -1.91 0.91
C ALA A 22 -11.74 -3.24 0.23
N PHE A 23 -10.47 -3.61 0.28
CA PHE A 23 -9.97 -4.88 -0.25
C PHE A 23 -10.63 -6.07 0.45
N PHE A 24 -10.69 -6.06 1.78
CA PHE A 24 -11.36 -7.09 2.58
C PHE A 24 -12.85 -7.19 2.24
N LEU A 25 -13.54 -6.06 2.08
CA LEU A 25 -14.94 -6.05 1.64
C LEU A 25 -15.11 -6.65 0.24
N GLY A 26 -14.21 -6.34 -0.69
CA GLY A 26 -14.20 -6.91 -2.04
C GLY A 26 -14.09 -8.43 -2.03
N VAL A 27 -13.21 -8.99 -1.20
CA VAL A 27 -13.11 -10.44 -1.00
C VAL A 27 -14.38 -11.00 -0.38
N LYS A 28 -14.88 -10.39 0.70
CA LYS A 28 -16.06 -10.86 1.43
C LYS A 28 -17.33 -10.85 0.58
N LYS A 29 -17.45 -9.90 -0.35
CA LYS A 29 -18.59 -9.77 -1.27
C LYS A 29 -18.44 -10.62 -2.54
N GLY A 30 -17.32 -11.32 -2.71
CA GLY A 30 -17.04 -12.13 -3.90
C GLY A 30 -16.69 -11.29 -5.14
N VAL A 31 -16.49 -9.98 -5.00
CA VAL A 31 -15.99 -9.11 -6.07
C VAL A 31 -14.55 -9.50 -6.42
N LEU A 32 -13.75 -9.83 -5.41
CA LEU A 32 -12.42 -10.39 -5.58
C LEU A 32 -12.43 -11.87 -5.19
N ASP A 33 -12.65 -12.74 -6.18
CA ASP A 33 -12.67 -14.18 -5.95
C ASP A 33 -11.25 -14.77 -5.81
N LEU A 34 -10.82 -14.97 -4.57
CA LEU A 34 -9.53 -15.58 -4.24
C LEU A 34 -9.44 -17.09 -4.54
N LYS A 35 -10.54 -17.75 -4.94
CA LYS A 35 -10.49 -19.14 -5.41
C LYS A 35 -9.96 -19.22 -6.84
N SER A 36 -10.30 -18.23 -7.67
CA SER A 36 -9.80 -18.12 -9.04
C SER A 36 -8.31 -17.77 -9.10
N ARG A 37 -7.62 -18.24 -10.15
CA ARG A 37 -6.22 -17.87 -10.43
C ARG A 37 -6.09 -16.37 -10.71
N GLU A 38 -7.10 -15.78 -11.35
CA GLU A 38 -7.12 -14.36 -11.69
C GLU A 38 -7.28 -13.49 -10.46
N GLY A 39 -8.21 -13.80 -9.56
CA GLY A 39 -8.37 -13.06 -8.30
C GLY A 39 -7.14 -13.15 -7.39
N LYS A 40 -6.42 -14.28 -7.38
CA LYS A 40 -5.12 -14.39 -6.70
C LYS A 40 -4.06 -13.48 -7.33
N LYS A 41 -4.00 -13.41 -8.67
CA LYS A 41 -3.09 -12.48 -9.37
C LYS A 41 -3.43 -11.03 -9.08
N LEU A 42 -4.71 -10.67 -9.08
CA LEU A 42 -5.17 -9.33 -8.74
C LEU A 42 -4.83 -8.96 -7.29
N MET A 43 -5.13 -9.85 -6.33
CA MET A 43 -4.73 -9.68 -4.93
C MET A 43 -3.22 -9.42 -4.82
N PHE A 44 -2.42 -10.29 -5.44
CA PHE A 44 -0.97 -10.15 -5.40
C PHE A 44 -0.53 -8.81 -6.03
N GLY A 45 -1.11 -8.43 -7.17
CA GLY A 45 -0.83 -7.15 -7.83
C GLY A 45 -1.17 -5.95 -6.96
N PHE A 46 -2.33 -5.95 -6.30
CA PHE A 46 -2.76 -4.88 -5.39
C PHE A 46 -1.84 -4.75 -4.16
N LEU A 47 -1.52 -5.88 -3.52
CA LEU A 47 -0.61 -5.89 -2.37
C LEU A 47 0.80 -5.47 -2.78
N PHE A 48 1.31 -6.02 -3.87
CA PHE A 48 2.61 -5.69 -4.40
C PHE A 48 2.71 -4.20 -4.74
N ALA A 49 1.74 -3.65 -5.49
CA ALA A 49 1.74 -2.24 -5.85
C ALA A 49 1.73 -1.34 -4.61
N TYR A 50 0.90 -1.67 -3.60
CA TYR A 50 0.85 -0.93 -2.35
C TYR A 50 2.20 -0.92 -1.63
N PHE A 51 2.78 -2.09 -1.36
CA PHE A 51 4.03 -2.19 -0.60
C PHE A 51 5.25 -1.70 -1.38
N ALA A 52 5.32 -1.97 -2.69
CA ALA A 52 6.40 -1.48 -3.54
C ALA A 52 6.39 0.05 -3.61
N TYR A 53 5.21 0.65 -3.80
CA TYR A 53 5.10 2.11 -3.85
C TYR A 53 5.36 2.75 -2.49
N ALA A 54 4.86 2.18 -1.39
CA ALA A 54 5.19 2.61 -0.04
C ALA A 54 6.70 2.54 0.23
N GLY A 55 7.35 1.42 -0.13
CA GLY A 55 8.80 1.26 0.03
C GLY A 55 9.60 2.29 -0.78
N LEU A 56 9.27 2.49 -2.05
CA LEU A 56 9.91 3.50 -2.90
C LEU A 56 9.74 4.90 -2.32
N HIS A 57 8.55 5.24 -1.81
CA HIS A 57 8.30 6.55 -1.22
C HIS A 57 9.02 6.73 0.12
N ALA A 58 9.16 5.67 0.92
CA ALA A 58 9.98 5.70 2.13
C ALA A 58 11.46 5.93 1.81
N LEU A 59 11.99 5.25 0.79
CA LEU A 59 13.35 5.46 0.29
C LEU A 59 13.55 6.90 -0.23
N TRP A 60 12.56 7.43 -0.95
CA TRP A 60 12.57 8.83 -1.39
C TRP A 60 12.63 9.78 -0.19
N ASN A 61 11.82 9.56 0.84
CA ASN A 61 11.85 10.37 2.06
C ASN A 61 13.19 10.28 2.78
N LEU A 62 13.79 9.08 2.87
CA LEU A 62 15.13 8.89 3.43
C LEU A 62 16.20 9.64 2.63
N SER A 63 16.12 9.61 1.30
CA SER A 63 17.03 10.36 0.42
C SER A 63 16.84 11.87 0.57
N ALA A 64 15.60 12.35 0.62
CA ALA A 64 15.27 13.78 0.78
C ALA A 64 15.78 14.38 2.10
N ILE A 65 15.88 13.58 3.16
CA ILE A 65 16.46 14.01 4.44
C ILE A 65 17.96 13.74 4.55
N GLY A 66 18.61 13.25 3.49
CA GLY A 66 20.04 12.96 3.44
C GLY A 66 20.47 11.70 4.20
N ALA A 67 19.54 10.83 4.60
CA ALA A 67 19.83 9.59 5.32
C ALA A 67 20.33 8.46 4.39
N VAL A 68 20.04 8.54 3.10
CA VAL A 68 20.53 7.62 2.06
C VAL A 68 21.00 8.47 0.87
N LYS A 69 22.19 8.20 0.33
CA LYS A 69 22.74 8.85 -0.85
C LYS A 69 22.32 8.14 -2.13
#